data_AF-A0A6N7PM34-F1
#
_entry.id   AF-A0A6N7PM34-F1
#
_cell.length_a   1.000
_cell.length_b   1.000
_cell.length_c   1.000
_cell.angle_alpha   90.00
_cell.angle_beta   90.00
_cell.angle_gamma   90.00
#
_symmetry.space_group_name_H-M   'P 1'
#
loop_
_entity.id
_entity.type
_entity.pdbx_description
1 polymer ?
#
loop_
_entity_poly.entity_id
_entity_poly.type
_entity_poly.pdbx_seq_one_letter_code
_entity_poly.pdbx_strand_id
1 'polypeptide(L)'
;MNTKDFLSLSRSELRSLLENGHPIDPGALDDSEYRGVSLGLPAPIVAMTWLTFRKTFRRDPTTGALRGWNVRMQQAGLDGPREPMCDARGKPRCFGFYEVRDGRAYDMPVAARHGLVIDYNLAGENGRLDPIRLGRDPLVSLDEGRVDRLLGWTYLDLGLARVGTPSYFLLEREGPLSYVP
;
A
#
# COMPACT_ATOMS: atom_id res chain seq x y z
N MET A 1 10.03 -1.66 -16.89
CA MET A 1 9.44 -0.39 -16.42
C MET A 1 10.10 0.02 -15.13
N ASN A 2 10.58 1.25 -15.03
CA ASN A 2 11.01 1.89 -13.80
C ASN A 2 9.83 2.67 -13.17
N THR A 3 9.98 3.20 -11.96
CA THR A 3 8.95 4.00 -11.25
C THR A 3 8.35 5.13 -12.08
N LYS A 4 9.16 5.83 -12.89
CA LYS A 4 8.72 6.97 -13.70
C LYS A 4 7.81 6.53 -14.84
N ASP A 5 8.05 5.34 -15.40
CA ASP A 5 7.20 4.77 -16.45
C ASP A 5 5.77 4.51 -15.94
N PHE A 6 5.59 4.17 -14.65
CA PHE A 6 4.26 3.96 -14.07
C PHE A 6 3.45 5.26 -13.91
N LEU A 7 4.11 6.41 -13.81
CA LEU A 7 3.44 7.70 -13.62
C LEU A 7 2.74 8.19 -14.89
N SER A 8 3.15 7.71 -16.06
CA SER A 8 2.52 8.05 -17.35
C SER A 8 1.38 7.09 -17.73
N LEU A 9 1.20 5.98 -16.99
CA LEU A 9 0.15 5.01 -17.29
C LEU A 9 -1.24 5.59 -16.98
N SER A 10 -2.17 5.31 -17.90
CA SER A 10 -3.59 5.55 -17.70
C SER A 10 -4.18 4.62 -16.62
N ARG A 11 -5.35 4.99 -16.10
CA ARG A 11 -6.05 4.14 -15.12
C ARG A 11 -6.44 2.77 -15.67
N SER A 12 -6.72 2.66 -16.97
CA SER A 12 -7.01 1.38 -17.62
C SER A 12 -5.77 0.50 -17.72
N GLU A 13 -4.61 1.09 -18.00
CA GLU A 13 -3.34 0.35 -18.02
C GLU A 13 -2.95 -0.11 -16.62
N LEU A 14 -3.08 0.76 -15.61
CA LEU A 14 -2.87 0.39 -14.21
C LEU A 14 -3.84 -0.70 -13.75
N ARG A 15 -5.11 -0.62 -14.13
CA ARG A 15 -6.09 -1.67 -13.87
C ARG A 15 -5.68 -2.99 -14.52
N SER A 16 -5.27 -2.97 -15.79
CA SER A 16 -4.83 -4.15 -16.52
C SER A 16 -3.62 -4.80 -15.85
N LEU A 17 -2.65 -4.01 -15.40
CA LEU A 17 -1.49 -4.51 -14.65
C LEU A 17 -1.89 -5.13 -13.30
N LEU A 18 -2.88 -4.54 -12.61
CA LEU A 18 -3.37 -5.08 -11.34
C LEU A 18 -4.12 -6.42 -11.56
N GLU A 19 -4.95 -6.51 -12.60
CA GLU A 19 -5.74 -7.71 -12.91
C GLU A 19 -4.87 -8.86 -13.46
N ASN A 20 -3.76 -8.55 -14.13
CA ASN A 20 -2.83 -9.54 -14.68
C ASN A 20 -1.55 -9.70 -13.85
N GLY A 21 -1.51 -9.15 -12.64
CA GLY A 21 -0.37 -9.30 -11.74
C GLY A 21 -0.19 -10.73 -11.25
N HIS A 22 0.84 -10.92 -10.44
CA HIS A 22 1.20 -12.22 -9.90
C HIS A 22 0.80 -12.36 -8.43
N PRO A 23 0.45 -13.58 -7.98
CA PRO A 23 0.21 -13.86 -6.58
C PRO A 23 1.44 -13.55 -5.73
N ILE A 24 1.21 -13.17 -4.48
CA ILE A 24 2.26 -12.85 -3.51
C ILE A 24 2.25 -13.94 -2.44
N ASP A 25 3.41 -14.53 -2.16
CA ASP A 25 3.62 -15.26 -0.91
C ASP A 25 3.63 -14.25 0.26
N PRO A 26 2.66 -14.31 1.20
CA PRO A 26 2.64 -13.40 2.33
C PRO A 26 3.92 -13.43 3.16
N GLY A 27 4.58 -14.59 3.28
CA GLY A 27 5.81 -14.73 4.06
C GLY A 27 6.97 -13.93 3.47
N ALA A 28 6.98 -13.70 2.16
CA ALA A 28 8.00 -12.90 1.51
C ALA A 28 7.93 -11.40 1.89
N LEU A 29 6.80 -10.94 2.45
CA LEU A 29 6.65 -9.57 2.94
C LEU A 29 7.10 -9.38 4.38
N ASP A 30 7.43 -10.44 5.11
CA ASP A 30 7.70 -10.36 6.54
C ASP A 30 8.84 -9.39 6.85
N ASP A 31 8.60 -8.55 7.87
CA ASP A 31 9.55 -7.59 8.46
C ASP A 31 10.30 -6.75 7.43
N SER A 32 9.54 -6.11 6.53
CA SER A 32 10.07 -5.33 5.42
C SER A 32 9.46 -3.95 5.27
N GLU A 33 10.20 -3.06 4.61
CA GLU A 33 9.80 -1.71 4.25
C GLU A 33 9.74 -1.54 2.73
N TYR A 34 8.71 -0.80 2.31
CA TYR A 34 8.47 -0.47 0.92
C TYR A 34 8.28 1.01 0.75
N ARG A 35 8.97 1.54 -0.25
CA ARG A 35 8.74 2.88 -0.76
C ARG A 35 7.46 2.87 -1.58
N GLY A 36 6.52 3.71 -1.22
CA GLY A 36 5.30 3.95 -1.95
C GLY A 36 5.37 5.15 -2.86
N VAL A 37 4.78 5.03 -4.05
CA VAL A 37 4.52 6.14 -4.97
C VAL A 37 3.05 6.11 -5.37
N SER A 38 2.33 7.21 -5.14
CA SER A 38 0.94 7.36 -5.58
C SER A 38 0.87 7.52 -7.11
N LEU A 39 -0.01 6.74 -7.75
CA LEU A 39 -0.25 6.72 -9.19
C LEU A 39 -1.67 7.18 -9.51
N GLY A 40 -1.92 7.61 -10.77
CA GLY A 40 -3.28 7.89 -11.26
C GLY A 40 -3.92 9.21 -10.80
N LEU A 41 -3.21 10.03 -10.01
CA LEU A 41 -3.63 11.37 -9.61
C LEU A 41 -3.22 12.41 -10.68
N PRO A 42 -4.07 13.40 -11.00
CA PRO A 42 -3.69 14.52 -11.88
C PRO A 42 -2.45 15.25 -11.38
N ALA A 43 -1.54 15.62 -12.30
CA ALA A 43 -0.27 16.29 -12.03
C ALA A 43 -0.31 17.44 -10.98
N PRO A 44 -1.31 18.36 -10.95
CA PRO A 44 -1.33 19.42 -9.94
C PRO A 44 -1.62 18.93 -8.50
N ILE A 45 -2.19 17.74 -8.31
CA ILE A 45 -2.49 17.16 -6.99
C ILE A 45 -1.27 16.40 -6.44
N VAL A 46 -0.49 15.80 -7.35
CA VAL A 46 0.74 15.06 -7.05
C VAL A 46 1.85 15.97 -6.52
N ALA A 47 1.96 17.18 -7.07
CA ALA A 47 3.03 18.11 -6.73
C ALA A 47 2.95 18.68 -5.30
N MET A 48 1.81 18.60 -4.63
CA MET A 48 1.59 19.38 -3.40
C MET A 48 1.81 18.64 -2.08
N THR A 49 1.59 17.32 -1.94
CA THR A 49 1.86 16.67 -0.63
C THR A 49 2.01 15.14 -0.57
N TRP A 50 1.42 14.33 -1.47
CA TRP A 50 1.23 12.87 -1.22
C TRP A 50 1.84 11.97 -2.32
N LEU A 51 2.96 12.38 -2.92
CA LEU A 51 3.59 11.61 -3.98
C LEU A 51 4.29 10.36 -3.44
N THR A 52 5.04 10.51 -2.34
CA THR A 52 5.80 9.42 -1.74
C THR A 52 5.36 9.13 -0.32
N PHE A 53 5.32 7.85 0.02
CA PHE A 53 5.06 7.35 1.37
C PHE A 53 5.91 6.11 1.62
N ARG A 54 5.88 5.57 2.83
CA ARG A 54 6.43 4.23 3.10
C ARG A 54 5.33 3.36 3.69
N LYS A 55 5.29 2.10 3.27
CA LYS A 55 4.49 1.04 3.88
C LYS A 55 5.41 0.03 4.53
N THR A 56 4.96 -0.53 5.63
CA THR A 56 5.67 -1.56 6.37
C THR A 56 4.88 -2.86 6.37
N PHE A 57 5.59 -3.96 6.51
CA PHE A 57 4.99 -5.28 6.70
C PHE A 57 5.71 -5.95 7.86
N ARG A 58 4.94 -6.50 8.79
CA ARG A 58 5.44 -7.12 10.01
C ARG A 58 4.60 -8.35 10.33
N ARG A 59 5.27 -9.47 10.59
CA ARG A 59 4.60 -10.64 11.14
C ARG A 59 4.38 -10.42 12.64
N ASP A 60 3.12 -10.42 13.07
CA ASP A 60 2.81 -10.35 14.50
C ASP A 60 3.29 -11.65 15.17
N PRO A 61 4.22 -11.60 16.13
CA PRO A 61 4.80 -12.80 16.74
C PRO A 61 3.80 -13.55 17.65
N THR A 62 2.71 -12.90 18.06
CA THR A 62 1.69 -13.50 18.94
C THR A 62 0.61 -14.19 18.12
N THR A 63 0.13 -13.53 17.07
CA THR A 63 -1.02 -14.00 16.30
C THR A 63 -0.65 -14.66 14.97
N GLY A 64 0.57 -14.45 14.48
CA GLY A 64 1.00 -14.87 13.14
C GLY A 64 0.37 -14.05 12.01
N ALA A 65 -0.43 -13.02 12.31
CA ALA A 65 -1.02 -12.15 11.32
C ALA A 65 0.05 -11.31 10.61
N LEU A 66 -0.08 -11.12 9.30
CA LEU A 66 0.74 -10.14 8.58
C LEU A 66 0.08 -8.77 8.74
N ARG A 67 0.74 -7.85 9.43
CA ARG A 67 0.24 -6.51 9.74
C ARG A 67 1.16 -5.46 9.15
N GLY A 68 0.72 -4.22 9.14
CA GLY A 68 1.56 -3.12 8.69
C GLY A 68 0.95 -1.77 8.97
N TRP A 69 1.69 -0.72 8.62
CA TRP A 69 1.28 0.66 8.73
C TRP A 69 1.98 1.50 7.67
N ASN A 70 1.45 2.69 7.43
CA ASN A 70 2.13 3.69 6.63
C ASN A 70 3.00 4.57 7.52
N VAL A 71 4.12 5.05 6.98
CA VAL A 71 4.97 6.06 7.60
C VAL A 71 4.90 7.33 6.77
N ARG A 72 4.64 8.47 7.41
CA ARG A 72 4.67 9.77 6.72
C ARG A 72 6.10 10.14 6.38
N MET A 73 6.34 10.51 5.13
CA MET A 73 7.66 10.86 4.61
C MET A 73 7.74 12.36 4.33
N GLN A 74 8.91 12.94 4.54
CA GLN A 74 9.22 14.25 3.97
C GLN A 74 9.13 14.17 2.44
N GLN A 75 8.47 15.14 1.82
CA GLN A 75 8.30 15.16 0.37
C GLN A 75 9.51 15.82 -0.29
N ALA A 76 10.43 15.01 -0.79
CA ALA A 76 11.64 15.47 -1.47
C ALA A 76 11.69 15.11 -2.96
N GLY A 77 10.52 14.86 -3.57
CA GLY A 77 10.39 14.36 -4.94
C GLY A 77 10.64 12.85 -5.04
N LEU A 78 10.66 12.32 -6.28
CA LEU A 78 10.85 10.89 -6.52
C LEU A 78 12.27 10.42 -6.20
N ASP A 79 13.28 11.19 -6.54
CA ASP A 79 14.67 10.73 -6.37
C ASP A 79 15.31 11.28 -5.07
N GLY A 80 14.52 11.98 -4.26
CA GLY A 80 14.98 12.62 -3.03
C GLY A 80 15.16 11.68 -1.84
N PRO A 81 15.73 12.20 -0.72
CA PRO A 81 15.92 11.45 0.51
C PRO A 81 14.60 10.90 1.08
N ARG A 82 14.65 9.67 1.62
CA ARG A 82 13.49 8.97 2.19
C ARG A 82 13.45 9.14 3.71
N GLU A 83 13.28 10.37 4.16
CA GLU A 83 13.26 10.68 5.59
C GLU A 83 11.83 10.62 6.15
N PRO A 84 11.58 9.84 7.22
CA PRO A 84 10.30 9.89 7.89
C PRO A 84 10.08 11.25 8.54
N MET A 85 8.84 11.73 8.53
CA MET A 85 8.43 12.81 9.42
C MET A 85 8.37 12.26 10.84
N CYS A 86 9.01 12.94 11.78
CA CYS A 86 8.98 12.56 13.18
C CYS A 86 7.97 13.36 14.02
N ASP A 87 7.53 12.79 15.12
CA ASP A 87 6.84 13.50 16.19
C ASP A 87 7.81 14.37 17.02
N ALA A 88 7.30 15.07 18.03
CA ALA A 88 8.11 15.92 18.91
C ALA A 88 9.15 15.14 19.74
N ARG A 89 9.05 13.79 19.78
CA ARG A 89 9.97 12.89 20.49
C ARG A 89 10.94 12.20 19.52
N GLY A 90 10.95 12.59 18.25
CA GLY A 90 11.82 12.02 17.23
C GLY A 90 11.35 10.67 16.66
N LYS A 91 10.15 10.19 17.00
CA LYS A 91 9.62 8.91 16.50
C LYS A 91 8.94 9.09 15.13
N PRO A 92 9.10 8.15 14.18
CA PRO A 92 8.38 8.20 12.92
C PRO A 92 6.86 8.29 13.11
N ARG A 93 6.20 9.16 12.32
CA ARG A 93 4.74 9.30 12.34
C ARG A 93 4.08 8.19 11.52
N CYS A 94 3.55 7.19 12.23
CA CYS A 94 2.84 6.05 11.65
C CYS A 94 1.33 6.29 11.59
N PHE A 95 0.66 5.78 10.55
CA PHE A 95 -0.79 5.94 10.36
C PHE A 95 -1.36 4.86 9.43
N GLY A 96 -2.69 4.71 9.43
CA GLY A 96 -3.37 3.77 8.55
C GLY A 96 -2.84 2.36 8.75
N PHE A 97 -3.02 1.84 9.97
CA PHE A 97 -2.62 0.49 10.30
C PHE A 97 -3.51 -0.49 9.54
N TYR A 98 -2.99 -1.67 9.22
CA TYR A 98 -3.74 -2.67 8.46
C TYR A 98 -3.31 -4.09 8.81
N GLU A 99 -4.16 -5.02 8.41
CA GLU A 99 -3.82 -6.43 8.27
C GLU A 99 -3.83 -6.82 6.79
N VAL A 100 -2.94 -7.73 6.40
CA VAL A 100 -2.87 -8.30 5.05
C VAL A 100 -3.55 -9.66 5.04
N ARG A 101 -4.49 -9.82 4.13
CA ARG A 101 -5.32 -11.02 3.99
C ARG A 101 -5.25 -11.57 2.58
N ASP A 102 -5.65 -12.82 2.44
CA ASP A 102 -5.80 -13.47 1.14
C ASP A 102 -6.90 -12.76 0.32
N GLY A 103 -6.60 -12.38 -0.92
CA GLY A 103 -7.55 -11.69 -1.79
C GLY A 103 -8.80 -12.52 -2.12
N ARG A 104 -8.71 -13.85 -2.04
CA ARG A 104 -9.84 -14.76 -2.28
C ARG A 104 -10.93 -14.61 -1.22
N ALA A 105 -10.60 -14.11 -0.03
CA ALA A 105 -11.57 -13.84 1.04
C ALA A 105 -12.46 -12.61 0.77
N TYR A 106 -12.17 -11.82 -0.25
CA TYR A 106 -12.88 -10.58 -0.55
C TYR A 106 -13.67 -10.67 -1.84
N ASP A 107 -14.82 -10.01 -1.83
CA ASP A 107 -15.52 -9.57 -3.04
C ASP A 107 -15.05 -8.14 -3.37
N MET A 108 -14.38 -7.97 -4.50
CA MET A 108 -13.71 -6.73 -4.87
C MET A 108 -14.06 -6.33 -6.32
N PRO A 109 -14.11 -5.02 -6.63
CA PRO A 109 -14.55 -4.51 -7.94
C PRO A 109 -13.52 -4.66 -9.08
N VAL A 110 -12.57 -5.60 -8.94
CA VAL A 110 -11.43 -5.81 -9.83
C VAL A 110 -11.02 -7.28 -9.84
N ALA A 111 -10.50 -7.79 -10.95
CA ALA A 111 -10.08 -9.19 -11.09
C ALA A 111 -8.71 -9.49 -10.45
N ALA A 112 -8.48 -9.07 -9.20
CA ALA A 112 -7.19 -9.19 -8.50
C ALA A 112 -7.24 -10.11 -7.25
N ARG A 113 -8.27 -10.98 -7.16
CA ARG A 113 -8.47 -11.89 -6.01
C ARG A 113 -7.34 -12.92 -5.83
N HIS A 114 -6.49 -13.11 -6.84
CA HIS A 114 -5.32 -13.99 -6.77
C HIS A 114 -4.17 -13.41 -5.93
N GLY A 115 -4.17 -12.10 -5.68
CA GLY A 115 -3.19 -11.41 -4.85
C GLY A 115 -3.57 -11.38 -3.36
N LEU A 116 -3.09 -10.35 -2.68
CA LEU A 116 -3.41 -10.06 -1.28
C LEU A 116 -4.31 -8.83 -1.19
N VAL A 117 -4.88 -8.59 -0.02
CA VAL A 117 -5.64 -7.38 0.30
C VAL A 117 -5.10 -6.77 1.58
N ILE A 118 -4.77 -5.48 1.52
CA ILE A 118 -4.55 -4.64 2.70
C ILE A 118 -5.92 -4.21 3.23
N ASP A 119 -6.23 -4.58 4.46
CA ASP A 119 -7.48 -4.27 5.15
C ASP A 119 -7.23 -3.35 6.35
N TYR A 120 -7.63 -2.09 6.22
CA TYR A 120 -7.48 -1.07 7.26
C TYR A 120 -8.53 -1.16 8.38
N ASN A 121 -9.60 -1.94 8.22
CA ASN A 121 -10.62 -2.12 9.25
C ASN A 121 -10.19 -3.14 10.32
N LEU A 122 -9.31 -4.08 9.94
CA LEU A 122 -8.84 -5.15 10.82
C LEU A 122 -7.72 -4.70 11.77
N ALA A 123 -7.15 -3.52 11.56
CA ALA A 123 -6.22 -2.94 12.51
C ALA A 123 -6.98 -2.27 13.68
N GLY A 124 -6.67 -2.69 14.91
CA GLY A 124 -7.28 -2.14 16.12
C GLY A 124 -6.81 -0.72 16.47
N GLU A 125 -5.73 -0.25 15.86
CA GLU A 125 -5.10 1.05 16.12
C GLU A 125 -5.81 2.21 15.41
N ASN A 126 -6.58 1.95 14.35
CA ASN A 126 -7.31 3.00 13.66
C ASN A 126 -8.56 3.37 14.47
N GLY A 127 -8.77 4.67 14.71
CA GLY A 127 -9.91 5.17 15.49
C GLY A 127 -11.25 4.73 14.90
N ARG A 128 -12.27 4.54 15.75
CA ARG A 128 -13.56 3.97 15.30
C ARG A 128 -14.24 4.75 14.16
N LEU A 129 -14.04 6.07 14.14
CA LEU A 129 -14.60 7.01 13.16
C LEU A 129 -13.57 7.41 12.08
N ASP A 130 -12.39 6.78 12.05
CA ASP A 130 -11.38 7.07 11.05
C ASP A 130 -11.83 6.52 9.68
N PRO A 131 -12.02 7.36 8.65
CA PRO A 131 -12.46 6.92 7.34
C PRO A 131 -11.49 5.96 6.65
N ILE A 132 -10.21 5.91 7.08
CA ILE A 132 -9.23 4.98 6.50
C ILE A 132 -9.67 3.52 6.64
N ARG A 133 -10.47 3.19 7.66
CA ARG A 133 -10.98 1.85 7.92
C ARG A 133 -11.87 1.31 6.78
N LEU A 134 -12.45 2.21 5.97
CA LEU A 134 -13.25 1.84 4.81
C LEU A 134 -12.38 1.41 3.62
N GLY A 135 -11.09 1.76 3.63
CA GLY A 135 -10.17 1.44 2.54
C GLY A 135 -9.85 -0.04 2.46
N ARG A 136 -9.69 -0.54 1.24
CA ARG A 136 -9.17 -1.87 0.92
C ARG A 136 -8.24 -1.75 -0.26
N ASP A 137 -7.04 -2.34 -0.16
CA ASP A 137 -6.09 -2.32 -1.27
C ASP A 137 -5.79 -3.74 -1.77
N PRO A 138 -6.41 -4.22 -2.87
CA PRO A 138 -5.86 -5.36 -3.60
C PRO A 138 -4.42 -5.07 -4.01
N LEU A 139 -3.55 -6.05 -3.82
CA LEU A 139 -2.12 -5.95 -3.96
C LEU A 139 -1.60 -7.17 -4.72
N VAL A 140 -0.89 -6.94 -5.81
CA VAL A 140 -0.28 -7.98 -6.65
C VAL A 140 1.20 -7.70 -6.84
N SER A 141 1.97 -8.74 -7.14
CA SER A 141 3.34 -8.54 -7.60
C SER A 141 3.35 -8.20 -9.10
N LEU A 142 4.24 -7.30 -9.49
CA LEU A 142 4.51 -6.98 -10.89
C LEU A 142 5.51 -7.95 -11.53
N ASP A 143 6.18 -8.77 -10.72
CA ASP A 143 7.23 -9.69 -11.14
C ASP A 143 6.96 -11.09 -10.58
N GLU A 144 6.83 -12.08 -11.45
CA GLU A 144 6.55 -13.45 -11.04
C GLU A 144 7.60 -13.98 -10.04
N GLY A 145 7.13 -14.53 -8.92
CA GLY A 145 7.98 -15.10 -7.88
C GLY A 145 8.82 -14.08 -7.10
N ARG A 146 8.67 -12.78 -7.36
CA ARG A 146 9.39 -11.71 -6.66
C ARG A 146 8.41 -10.79 -5.98
N VAL A 147 8.88 -10.08 -4.97
CA VAL A 147 8.09 -9.10 -4.21
C VAL A 147 8.79 -7.74 -4.15
N ASP A 148 9.75 -7.49 -5.03
CA ASP A 148 10.49 -6.23 -5.06
C ASP A 148 9.62 -5.07 -5.52
N ARG A 149 8.64 -5.34 -6.38
CA ARG A 149 7.71 -4.35 -6.94
C ARG A 149 6.29 -4.86 -6.86
N LEU A 150 5.44 -4.12 -6.15
CA LEU A 150 4.03 -4.45 -5.97
C LEU A 150 3.17 -3.32 -6.48
N LEU A 151 2.04 -3.66 -7.09
CA LEU A 151 1.03 -2.69 -7.50
C LEU A 151 -0.20 -2.86 -6.62
N GLY A 152 -0.64 -1.76 -6.04
CA GLY A 152 -1.86 -1.72 -5.23
C GLY A 152 -2.83 -0.66 -5.73
N TRP A 153 -4.08 -0.82 -5.32
CA TRP A 153 -5.16 0.09 -5.68
C TRP A 153 -6.19 0.17 -4.56
N THR A 154 -6.60 1.37 -4.18
CA THR A 154 -7.60 1.52 -3.11
C THR A 154 -9.02 1.51 -3.67
N TYR A 155 -9.91 0.71 -3.08
CA TYR A 155 -11.35 0.89 -3.15
C TYR A 155 -11.92 1.12 -1.75
N LEU A 156 -13.12 1.69 -1.68
CA LEU A 156 -13.86 1.88 -0.42
C LEU A 156 -14.92 0.79 -0.27
N ASP A 157 -14.89 0.08 0.85
CA ASP A 157 -15.95 -0.84 1.27
C ASP A 157 -16.94 -0.10 2.18
N LEU A 158 -18.16 0.10 1.68
CA LEU A 158 -19.28 0.73 2.39
C LEU A 158 -20.29 -0.32 2.90
N GLY A 159 -19.87 -1.59 3.02
CA GLY A 159 -20.69 -2.72 3.41
C GLY A 159 -21.45 -3.30 2.21
N LEU A 160 -22.54 -2.66 1.81
CA LEU A 160 -23.39 -3.13 0.69
C LEU A 160 -22.84 -2.72 -0.69
N ALA A 161 -21.91 -1.77 -0.74
CA ALA A 161 -21.33 -1.29 -1.98
C ALA A 161 -19.79 -1.22 -1.87
N ARG A 162 -19.10 -1.60 -2.94
CA ARG A 162 -17.65 -1.39 -3.11
C ARG A 162 -17.43 -0.32 -4.18
N VAL A 163 -16.84 0.80 -3.80
CA VAL A 163 -16.64 1.95 -4.68
C VAL A 163 -15.17 2.09 -5.03
N GLY A 164 -14.85 1.90 -6.31
CA GLY A 164 -13.49 2.09 -6.82
C GLY A 164 -13.04 3.55 -6.73
N THR A 165 -11.75 3.78 -6.45
CA THR A 165 -11.15 5.13 -6.43
C THR A 165 -10.16 5.31 -7.59
N PRO A 166 -9.65 6.52 -7.88
CA PRO A 166 -8.53 6.67 -8.80
C PRO A 166 -7.15 6.35 -8.17
N SER A 167 -7.10 5.93 -6.90
CA SER A 167 -5.87 5.83 -6.11
C SER A 167 -5.14 4.51 -6.32
N TYR A 168 -4.26 4.48 -7.31
CA TYR A 168 -3.28 3.41 -7.49
C TYR A 168 -1.99 3.78 -6.76
N PHE A 169 -1.16 2.79 -6.44
CA PHE A 169 0.18 3.03 -5.91
C PHE A 169 1.14 1.91 -6.27
N LEU A 170 2.40 2.28 -6.50
CA LEU A 170 3.52 1.35 -6.63
C LEU A 170 4.22 1.23 -5.30
N LEU A 171 4.59 0.02 -4.91
CA LEU A 171 5.49 -0.25 -3.80
C LEU A 171 6.79 -0.85 -4.32
N GLU A 172 7.92 -0.27 -3.95
CA GLU A 172 9.26 -0.78 -4.26
C GLU A 172 9.98 -1.11 -2.96
N ARG A 173 10.49 -2.34 -2.84
CA ARG A 173 11.16 -2.83 -1.64
C ARG A 173 12.39 -1.97 -1.33
N GLU A 174 12.44 -1.42 -0.12
CA GLU A 174 13.60 -0.65 0.35
C GLU A 174 14.55 -1.51 1.17
N GLY A 175 14.03 -2.42 1.98
CA GLY A 175 14.87 -3.21 2.88
C GLY A 175 14.11 -3.79 4.08
N PRO A 176 14.84 -4.15 5.15
CA PRO A 176 14.24 -4.69 6.37
C PRO A 176 13.48 -3.61 7.15
N LEU A 177 12.55 -4.06 8.00
CA LEU A 177 11.82 -3.21 8.93
C LEU A 177 12.76 -2.53 9.92
N SER A 178 12.74 -1.20 9.95
CA SER A 178 13.64 -0.37 10.76
C SER A 178 12.99 0.19 12.03
N TYR A 179 11.65 0.24 12.08
CA TYR A 179 10.91 0.82 13.19
C TYR A 179 9.61 0.04 13.45
N VAL A 180 9.22 -0.05 14.72
CA VAL A 180 7.95 -0.61 15.19
C VAL A 180 7.31 0.39 16.16
N PRO A 181 6.05 0.84 15.91
CA PRO A 181 5.31 1.75 16.79
C PRO A 181 5.06 1.24 18.21
#